data_AF-A0A959SKM5-F1
#
_entry.id   AF-A0A959SKM5-F1
#
_cell.length_a   1.000
_cell.length_b   1.000
_cell.length_c   1.000
_cell.angle_alpha   90.00
_cell.angle_beta   90.00
_cell.angle_gamma   90.00
#
_symmetry.space_group_name_H-M   'P 1'
#
loop_
_entity.id
_entity.type
_entity.pdbx_description
1 polymer ?
#
loop_
_entity_poly.entity_id
_entity_poly.type
_entity_poly.pdbx_seq_one_letter_code
_entity_poly.pdbx_strand_id
1 'polypeptide(L)' 'EKMDELNITTAWDDVVGSMVARHTVSVRLRRGRLSVRVDSAPLRQELSFMREALKEILNRRAGRNVIEEIILE' A
#
# COMPACT_ATOMS: atom_id res chain seq x y z
N GLU A 1 11.65 -13.29 7.00
CA GLU A 1 10.69 -12.16 7.00
C GLU A 1 9.54 -12.38 6.02
N LYS A 2 8.78 -13.48 6.15
CA LYS A 2 7.53 -13.68 5.36
C LYS A 2 6.29 -13.09 6.06
N MET A 3 6.41 -12.88 7.37
CA MET A 3 5.32 -12.40 8.23
C MET A 3 5.02 -10.91 8.00
N ASP A 4 6.04 -10.09 7.73
CA ASP A 4 5.84 -8.66 7.44
C ASP A 4 5.16 -8.43 6.08
N GLU A 5 5.47 -9.25 5.06
CA GLU A 5 4.83 -9.17 3.73
C GLU A 5 3.34 -9.56 3.78
N LEU A 6 2.97 -10.62 4.51
CA LEU A 6 1.55 -11.01 4.66
C LEU A 6 0.75 -9.97 5.45
N ASN A 7 1.37 -9.38 6.47
CA ASN A 7 0.74 -8.33 7.28
C ASN A 7 0.51 -7.05 6.48
N ILE A 8 1.45 -6.64 5.61
CA ILE A 8 1.28 -5.40 4.82
C ILE A 8 0.27 -5.55 3.68
N THR A 9 0.19 -6.70 3.02
CA THR A 9 -0.83 -6.93 1.99
C THR A 9 -2.24 -6.90 2.59
N THR A 10 -2.44 -7.57 3.73
CA THR A 10 -3.73 -7.56 4.43
C THR A 10 -4.10 -6.15 4.88
N ALA A 11 -3.14 -5.42 5.47
CA ALA A 11 -3.36 -4.03 5.89
C ALA A 11 -3.65 -3.10 4.70
N TRP A 12 -3.02 -3.31 3.55
CA TRP A 12 -3.31 -2.59 2.32
C TRP A 12 -4.76 -2.80 1.90
N ASP A 13 -5.17 -4.06 1.72
CA ASP A 13 -6.51 -4.42 1.25
C ASP A 13 -7.62 -3.88 2.17
N ASP A 14 -7.41 -3.93 3.48
CA ASP A 14 -8.32 -3.36 4.48
C ASP A 14 -8.48 -1.84 4.33
N VAL A 15 -7.38 -1.13 4.03
CA VAL A 15 -7.35 0.34 3.95
C VAL A 15 -7.92 0.85 2.64
N VAL A 16 -7.58 0.20 1.52
CA VAL A 16 -8.00 0.65 0.18
C VAL A 16 -9.36 0.08 -0.24
N GLY A 17 -9.81 -1.00 0.42
CA GLY A 17 -11.05 -1.67 0.12
C GLY A 17 -10.99 -2.54 -1.14
N SER A 18 -12.07 -3.31 -1.33
CA SER A 18 -12.13 -4.37 -2.34
C SER A 18 -12.00 -3.88 -3.79
N MET A 19 -12.41 -2.65 -4.09
CA MET A 19 -12.30 -2.09 -5.45
C MET A 19 -10.83 -1.93 -5.86
N VAL A 20 -10.03 -1.29 -5.00
CA VAL A 20 -8.62 -1.02 -5.28
C VAL A 20 -7.78 -2.30 -5.14
N ALA A 21 -8.09 -3.14 -4.15
CA ALA A 21 -7.41 -4.41 -3.94
C ALA A 21 -7.48 -5.31 -5.19
N ARG A 22 -8.64 -5.35 -5.88
CA ARG A 22 -8.82 -6.14 -7.11
C ARG A 22 -7.93 -5.72 -8.28
N HIS A 23 -7.54 -4.45 -8.33
CA HIS A 23 -6.64 -3.89 -9.33
C HIS A 23 -5.19 -3.84 -8.86
N THR A 24 -4.92 -4.26 -7.62
CA THR A 24 -3.58 -4.30 -7.05
C THR A 24 -2.90 -5.62 -7.44
N VAL A 25 -1.88 -5.52 -8.28
CA VAL A 25 -1.11 -6.66 -8.81
C VAL A 25 -0.08 -7.14 -7.78
N SER A 26 0.54 -6.23 -7.04
CA SER A 26 1.50 -6.60 -5.99
C SER A 26 1.70 -5.50 -4.98
N VAL A 27 1.90 -5.88 -3.72
CA VAL A 27 2.29 -4.99 -2.61
C VAL A 27 3.58 -5.55 -2.00
N ARG A 28 4.64 -4.74 -1.93
CA ARG A 28 5.93 -5.15 -1.33
C ARG A 28 6.49 -4.04 -0.47
N LEU A 29 6.81 -4.36 0.79
CA LEU A 29 7.49 -3.45 1.72
C LEU A 29 8.97 -3.85 1.84
N ARG A 30 9.88 -2.95 1.47
CA ARG A 30 11.33 -3.15 1.62
C ARG A 30 12.01 -1.88 2.08
N ARG A 31 12.67 -1.93 3.25
CA ARG A 31 13.46 -0.81 3.81
C ARG A 31 12.69 0.52 3.80
N GLY A 32 11.49 0.55 4.37
CA GLY A 32 10.67 1.76 4.41
C GLY A 32 9.88 2.07 3.13
N ARG A 33 10.20 1.43 2.00
CA ARG A 33 9.52 1.66 0.72
C ARG A 33 8.43 0.64 0.48
N LEU A 34 7.19 1.11 0.37
CA LEU A 34 6.04 0.31 -0.06
C LEU A 34 5.84 0.46 -1.57
N SER A 35 6.24 -0.54 -2.34
CA SER A 35 5.97 -0.61 -3.77
C SER A 35 4.61 -1.26 -4.01
N VAL A 36 3.71 -0.55 -4.67
CA VAL A 36 2.39 -1.03 -5.06
C VAL A 36 2.28 -0.97 -6.58
N ARG A 37 1.98 -2.11 -7.19
CA ARG A 37 1.70 -2.20 -8.62
C ARG A 37 0.21 -2.30 -8.84
N VAL A 38 -0.34 -1.50 -9.73
CA VAL A 38 -1.75 -1.58 -10.15
C VAL A 38 -1.87 -1.77 -11.65
N ASP A 39 -2.92 -2.47 -12.10
CA ASP A 39 -3.16 -2.74 -13.53
C ASP A 39 -3.97 -1.64 -14.23
N SER A 40 -4.42 -0.62 -13.49
CA SER A 40 -5.26 0.47 -13.97
C SER A 40 -4.55 1.81 -13.85
N ALA A 41 -4.29 2.46 -14.99
CA ALA A 41 -3.64 3.78 -15.03
C ALA A 41 -4.47 4.90 -14.35
N PRO A 42 -5.80 4.97 -14.52
CA PRO A 42 -6.63 5.92 -13.77
C PRO A 42 -6.55 5.70 -12.26
N LEU A 43 -6.61 4.43 -11.81
CA LEU A 43 -6.52 4.11 -10.38
C LEU A 43 -5.16 4.50 -9.81
N ARG A 44 -4.08 4.27 -10.56
CA ARG A 44 -2.74 4.70 -10.15
C ARG A 44 -2.68 6.21 -9.92
N GLN A 45 -3.34 6.99 -10.77
CA GLN A 45 -3.39 8.44 -10.63
C GLN A 45 -4.19 8.87 -9.38
N GLU A 46 -5.34 8.24 -9.13
CA GLU A 46 -6.14 8.48 -7.91
C GLU A 46 -5.35 8.14 -6.63
N LEU A 47 -4.71 6.97 -6.60
CA LEU A 47 -3.86 6.55 -5.49
C LEU A 47 -2.67 7.49 -5.28
N SER A 48 -2.14 8.09 -6.35
CA SER A 48 -1.05 9.07 -6.25
C SER A 48 -1.49 10.32 -5.47
N PHE A 49 -2.72 10.78 -5.69
CA PHE A 49 -3.29 11.90 -4.91
C PHE A 49 -3.55 11.53 -3.45
N MET A 50 -3.89 10.27 -3.18
CA MET A 50 -4.18 9.77 -1.83
C MET A 50 -2.94 9.24 -1.09
N ARG A 51 -1.77 9.23 -1.74
CA ARG A 51 -0.58 8.51 -1.29
C ARG A 51 -0.16 8.83 0.14
N GLU A 52 -0.09 10.12 0.49
CA GLU A 52 0.37 10.52 1.83
C GLU A 52 -0.64 10.10 2.91
N ALA A 53 -1.94 10.25 2.66
CA ALA A 53 -2.98 9.79 3.57
C ALA A 53 -2.95 8.27 3.75
N LEU A 54 -2.74 7.51 2.67
CA LEU A 54 -2.59 6.05 2.73
C LEU A 54 -1.39 5.66 3.60
N LYS A 55 -0.25 6.32 3.43
CA LYS A 55 0.95 6.09 4.25
C LYS A 55 0.67 6.28 5.74
N GLU A 56 -0.01 7.37 6.10
CA GLU A 56 -0.37 7.65 7.49
C GLU A 56 -1.31 6.59 8.08
N ILE A 57 -2.35 6.21 7.34
CA ILE A 57 -3.33 5.21 7.79
C ILE A 57 -2.66 3.84 7.95
N LEU A 58 -1.82 3.44 6.99
CA LEU A 58 -1.11 2.15 7.01
C LEU A 58 -0.13 2.08 8.19
N ASN A 59 0.66 3.13 8.43
CA ASN A 59 1.56 3.19 9.58
C ASN A 59 0.80 3.17 10.91
N ARG A 60 -0.33 3.89 10.99
CA ARG A 60 -1.21 3.87 12.16
C ARG A 60 -1.74 2.47 12.43
N ARG A 61 -2.19 1.75 11.40
CA ARG A 61 -2.67 0.37 11.51
C ARG A 61 -1.56 -0.62 11.87
N ALA A 62 -0.34 -0.37 11.39
CA ALA A 62 0.85 -1.13 11.76
C ALA A 62 1.33 -0.86 13.20
N GLY A 63 0.83 0.20 13.87
CA GLY A 63 1.23 0.60 15.22
C GLY A 63 2.65 1.16 15.32
N ARG A 64 3.34 1.32 14.20
CA ARG A 64 4.71 1.84 14.10
C ARG A 64 4.94 2.49 12.74
N ASN A 65 5.88 3.43 12.67
CA ASN A 65 6.27 4.07 11.41
C ASN A 65 7.21 3.15 10.62
N VAL A 66 6.65 2.34 9.72
CA VAL A 66 7.35 1.34 8.89
C VAL A 66 7.40 1.70 7.41
N ILE A 67 6.50 2.57 6.95
CA ILE A 67 6.42 3.04 5.57
C ILE A 67 6.89 4.49 5.56
N GLU A 68 8.05 4.72 4.97
CA GLU A 68 8.64 6.05 4.75
C GLU A 68 8.10 6.66 3.45
N GLU A 69 7.94 5.83 2.42
CA GLU A 69 7.44 6.23 1.10
C GLU A 69 6.60 5.14 0.44
N ILE A 70 5.66 5.56 -0.41
CA ILE A 70 4.87 4.67 -1.26
C ILE A 70 5.23 4.95 -2.72
N ILE A 71 5.53 3.91 -3.48
CA ILE A 71 5.84 3.99 -4.91
C ILE A 71 4.75 3.25 -5.67
N LEU A 72 4.10 3.95 -6.59
CA LEU A 72 3.03 3.40 -7.43
C LEU A 72 3.59 3.05 -8.81
N GLU A 73 3.51 1.76 -9.19
CA GLU A 73 3.94 1.20 -10.48
C GLU A 73 2.73 0.92 -11.38
#